data_AF-A0A8R1I8N8-F1
#
_entry.id   AF-A0A8R1I8N8-F1
#
_cell.length_a   1.000
_cell.length_b   1.000
_cell.length_c   1.000
_cell.angle_alpha   90.00
_cell.angle_beta   90.00
_cell.angle_gamma   90.00
#
_symmetry.space_group_name_H-M   'P 1'
#
loop_
_entity.id
_entity.type
_entity.pdbx_description
1 polymer ?
#
loop_
_entity_poly.entity_id
_entity_poly.type
_entity_poly.pdbx_seq_one_letter_code
_entity_poly.pdbx_strand_id
1 'polypeptide(L)'
;MKICLDCSVGSLCPSTRGTLLKQVASRLKCDLEDDRILLAEANEMVTELENNLQKSSGPSRKKFEEVLRSDNDCELVRNLRNAMPDAVVTPKLHLVAAHLVPYLRANQSWGRLTEQSIEAFHALFNTLNCL
;
A
#
# COMPACT_ATOMS: atom_id res chain seq x y z
N MET A 1 -22.60 62.73 -11.58
CA MET A 1 -23.25 61.46 -11.93
C MET A 1 -22.24 60.34 -11.66
N LYS A 2 -22.17 59.84 -10.42
CA LYS A 2 -21.24 58.77 -10.06
C LYS A 2 -21.94 57.45 -10.34
N ILE A 3 -21.56 56.89 -11.48
CA ILE A 3 -21.75 55.51 -11.90
C ILE A 3 -21.43 54.63 -10.69
N CYS A 4 -22.31 53.67 -10.37
CA CYS A 4 -22.00 52.64 -9.38
C CYS A 4 -20.58 52.14 -9.69
N LEU A 5 -19.63 52.29 -8.76
CA LEU A 5 -18.23 51.90 -8.98
C LEU A 5 -18.11 50.43 -9.39
N ASP A 6 -19.19 49.66 -9.21
CA ASP A 6 -19.28 48.26 -9.59
C ASP A 6 -20.28 47.92 -10.70
N CYS A 7 -21.05 48.86 -11.30
CA CYS A 7 -21.93 48.43 -12.40
C CYS A 7 -22.51 49.49 -13.35
N SER A 8 -22.14 49.40 -14.62
CA SER A 8 -22.86 49.97 -15.77
C SER A 8 -23.30 48.93 -16.82
N VAL A 9 -22.77 47.69 -16.84
CA VAL A 9 -23.12 46.64 -17.85
C VAL A 9 -22.99 45.17 -17.35
N GLY A 10 -23.14 44.85 -16.05
CA GLY A 10 -23.30 43.44 -15.64
C GLY A 10 -22.25 42.90 -14.67
N SER A 11 -22.40 43.28 -13.41
CA SER A 11 -21.82 42.58 -12.26
C SER A 11 -22.95 42.36 -11.25
N LEU A 12 -22.93 41.20 -10.59
CA LEU A 12 -23.98 40.80 -9.67
C LEU A 12 -24.05 41.74 -8.45
N CYS A 13 -25.26 42.20 -8.14
CA CYS A 13 -25.57 43.00 -6.95
C CYS A 13 -24.98 42.36 -5.67
N PRO A 14 -24.51 43.15 -4.67
CA PRO A 14 -23.96 42.63 -3.41
C PRO A 14 -24.86 41.63 -2.69
N SER A 15 -26.18 41.80 -2.77
CA SER A 15 -27.14 40.81 -2.22
C SER A 15 -27.08 39.49 -3.00
N THR A 16 -26.99 39.53 -4.33
CA THR A 16 -26.85 38.37 -5.20
C THR A 16 -25.51 37.65 -4.96
N ARG A 17 -24.43 38.39 -4.73
CA ARG A 17 -23.11 37.83 -4.36
C ARG A 17 -23.16 37.13 -3.00
N GLY A 18 -23.83 37.72 -2.01
CA GLY A 18 -24.04 37.09 -0.70
C GLY A 18 -24.83 35.78 -0.79
N THR A 19 -25.84 35.72 -1.65
CA THR A 19 -26.61 34.50 -1.91
C THR A 19 -25.78 33.42 -2.59
N LEU A 20 -24.96 33.78 -3.59
CA LEU A 20 -24.07 32.83 -4.25
C LEU A 20 -23.02 32.25 -3.30
N LEU A 21 -22.41 33.07 -2.45
CA LEU A 21 -21.44 32.60 -1.47
C LEU A 21 -22.07 31.61 -0.47
N LYS A 22 -23.30 31.86 -0.05
CA LYS A 22 -24.06 30.91 0.79
C LYS A 22 -24.34 29.60 0.07
N GLN A 23 -24.71 29.65 -1.22
CA GLN A 23 -24.92 28.45 -2.03
C GLN A 23 -23.62 27.64 -2.24
N VAL A 24 -22.50 28.31 -2.50
CA VAL A 24 -21.19 27.65 -2.63
C VAL A 24 -20.77 27.03 -1.30
N ALA A 25 -20.94 27.74 -0.19
CA ALA A 25 -20.63 27.22 1.14
C ALA A 25 -21.49 26.01 1.51
N SER A 26 -22.79 26.02 1.16
CA SER A 26 -23.65 24.86 1.39
C SER A 26 -23.25 23.66 0.52
N ARG A 27 -22.84 23.90 -0.74
CA ARG A 27 -22.36 22.84 -1.65
C ARG A 27 -21.09 22.20 -1.12
N LEU A 28 -20.07 23.00 -0.80
CA LEU A 28 -18.81 22.50 -0.23
C LEU A 28 -19.04 21.71 1.06
N LYS A 29 -20.03 22.08 1.87
CA LYS A 29 -20.38 21.34 3.07
C LYS A 29 -20.98 19.96 2.76
N CYS A 30 -21.82 19.85 1.73
CA CYS A 30 -22.31 18.57 1.24
C CYS A 30 -21.17 17.72 0.68
N ASP A 31 -20.33 18.30 -0.18
CA ASP A 31 -19.21 17.60 -0.82
C ASP A 31 -18.25 17.02 0.24
N LEU A 32 -17.93 17.78 1.30
CA LEU A 32 -17.10 17.29 2.41
C LEU A 32 -17.74 16.17 3.22
N GLU A 33 -19.07 16.15 3.33
CA GLU A 33 -19.79 15.08 4.01
C GLU A 33 -19.76 13.80 3.18
N ASP A 34 -19.97 13.93 1.87
CA ASP A 34 -19.88 12.82 0.91
C ASP A 34 -18.47 12.23 0.88
N ASP A 35 -17.44 13.08 0.81
CA ASP A 35 -16.03 12.68 0.88
C ASP A 35 -15.73 11.94 2.18
N ARG A 36 -16.32 12.36 3.31
CA ARG A 36 -16.14 11.68 4.60
C ARG A 36 -16.72 10.27 4.57
N ILE A 37 -17.88 10.08 3.93
CA ILE A 37 -18.52 8.76 3.78
C ILE A 37 -17.64 7.86 2.89
N LEU A 38 -17.23 8.36 1.74
CA LEU A 38 -16.36 7.63 0.81
C LEU A 38 -15.03 7.21 1.47
N LEU A 39 -14.43 8.11 2.25
CA LEU A 39 -13.20 7.81 2.98
C LEU A 39 -13.42 6.72 4.05
N ALA A 40 -14.56 6.72 4.73
CA ALA A 40 -14.90 5.69 5.71
C ALA A 40 -15.04 4.31 5.03
N GLU A 41 -15.75 4.24 3.90
CA GLU A 41 -15.90 3.01 3.11
C GLU A 41 -14.55 2.49 2.60
N ALA A 42 -13.68 3.39 2.10
CA ALA A 42 -12.35 3.02 1.65
C ALA A 42 -11.48 2.45 2.80
N ASN A 43 -11.54 3.04 3.98
CA ASN A 43 -10.82 2.55 5.15
C ASN A 43 -11.32 1.18 5.62
N GLU A 44 -12.62 0.91 5.53
CA GLU A 44 -13.19 -0.41 5.82
C GLU A 44 -12.64 -1.47 4.85
N MET A 45 -12.64 -1.18 3.54
CA MET A 45 -12.07 -2.08 2.53
C MET A 45 -10.58 -2.35 2.75
N VAL A 46 -9.79 -1.32 3.10
CA VAL A 46 -8.37 -1.49 3.44
C VAL A 46 -8.20 -2.41 4.65
N THR A 47 -8.99 -2.20 5.69
CA THR A 47 -8.95 -3.03 6.91
C THR A 47 -9.29 -4.49 6.62
N GLU A 48 -10.28 -4.73 5.75
CA GLU A 48 -10.62 -6.09 5.32
C GLU A 48 -9.48 -6.74 4.52
N LEU A 49 -8.89 -6.00 3.57
CA LEU A 49 -7.76 -6.47 2.77
C LEU A 49 -6.54 -6.80 3.63
N GLU A 50 -6.21 -5.98 4.63
CA GLU A 50 -5.12 -6.24 5.58
C GLU A 50 -5.35 -7.51 6.38
N ASN A 51 -6.57 -7.72 6.88
CA ASN A 51 -6.96 -8.94 7.59
C ASN A 51 -6.81 -10.19 6.70
N ASN A 52 -7.25 -10.12 5.45
CA ASN A 52 -7.11 -11.21 4.50
C ASN A 52 -5.64 -11.46 4.14
N LEU A 53 -4.82 -10.40 4.03
CA LEU A 53 -3.39 -10.51 3.84
C LEU A 53 -2.70 -11.20 5.03
N GLN A 54 -3.16 -10.93 6.25
CA GLN A 54 -2.66 -11.54 7.48
C GLN A 54 -2.99 -13.02 7.61
N LYS A 55 -4.20 -13.43 7.21
CA LYS A 55 -4.59 -14.84 7.19
C LYS A 55 -3.87 -15.65 6.10
N SER A 56 -3.50 -15.02 4.99
CA SER A 56 -2.96 -15.69 3.80
C SER A 56 -1.44 -15.80 3.74
N SER A 57 -0.70 -14.97 4.47
CA SER A 57 0.77 -14.97 4.46
C SER A 57 1.28 -15.48 5.80
N GLY A 58 2.02 -16.59 5.80
CA GLY A 58 2.53 -17.19 7.03
C GLY A 58 3.30 -16.18 7.91
N PRO A 59 3.09 -16.17 9.24
CA PRO A 59 3.61 -15.14 10.13
C PRO A 59 5.15 -15.02 10.08
N SER A 60 5.85 -16.13 9.91
CA SER A 60 7.32 -16.16 9.77
C SER A 60 7.81 -15.42 8.53
N ARG A 61 7.08 -15.53 7.41
CA ARG A 61 7.44 -14.88 6.15
C ARG A 61 7.28 -13.36 6.24
N LYS A 62 6.17 -12.89 6.81
CA LYS A 62 5.95 -11.46 7.03
C LYS A 62 7.02 -10.85 7.92
N LYS A 63 7.34 -11.50 9.04
CA LYS A 63 8.39 -11.05 9.96
C LYS A 63 9.76 -11.00 9.28
N PHE A 64 10.05 -11.98 8.41
CA PHE A 64 11.29 -11.99 7.64
C PHE A 64 11.36 -10.84 6.62
N GLU A 65 10.29 -10.58 5.86
CA GLU A 65 10.20 -9.46 4.93
C GLU A 65 10.33 -8.09 5.64
N GLU A 66 9.75 -7.95 6.82
CA GLU A 66 9.87 -6.76 7.66
C GLU A 66 11.33 -6.50 8.08
N VAL A 67 12.02 -7.52 8.61
CA VAL A 67 13.43 -7.42 8.98
C VAL A 67 14.28 -7.03 7.78
N LEU A 68 14.10 -7.70 6.63
CA LEU A 68 14.86 -7.41 5.41
C LEU A 68 14.61 -6.02 4.84
N ARG A 69 13.41 -5.45 5.02
CA ARG A 69 13.14 -4.05 4.61
C ARG A 69 13.80 -3.04 5.54
N SER A 70 13.84 -3.34 6.85
CA SER A 70 14.49 -2.50 7.85
C SER A 70 16.02 -2.54 7.80
N ASP A 71 16.58 -3.55 7.12
CA ASP A 71 18.01 -3.70 6.93
C ASP A 71 18.58 -2.51 6.15
N ASN A 72 19.59 -1.84 6.70
CA ASN A 72 20.37 -0.85 5.96
C ASN A 72 21.24 -1.60 4.92
N ASP A 73 21.51 -0.99 3.77
CA ASP A 73 22.06 -1.62 2.54
C ASP A 73 23.25 -2.59 2.62
N CYS A 74 23.84 -2.79 3.80
CA CYS A 74 24.93 -3.72 4.03
C CYS A 74 24.86 -4.48 5.38
N GLU A 75 23.84 -4.29 6.24
CA GLU A 75 23.90 -4.83 7.60
C GLU A 75 23.82 -6.36 7.61
N LEU A 76 22.91 -6.96 6.84
CA LEU A 76 22.85 -8.41 6.66
C LEU A 76 24.19 -8.97 6.17
N VAL A 77 24.77 -8.39 5.12
CA VAL A 77 26.04 -8.85 4.54
C VAL A 77 27.19 -8.74 5.54
N ARG A 78 27.25 -7.62 6.27
CA ARG A 78 28.28 -7.38 7.31
C ARG A 78 28.15 -8.39 8.46
N ASN A 79 26.92 -8.59 8.95
CA ASN A 79 26.65 -9.53 10.04
C ASN A 79 26.99 -10.97 9.62
N LEU A 80 26.68 -11.35 8.39
CA LEU A 80 27.03 -12.67 7.85
C LEU A 80 28.55 -12.87 7.74
N ARG A 81 29.30 -11.87 7.23
CA ARG A 81 30.77 -11.94 7.18
C ARG A 81 31.40 -12.05 8.57
N ASN A 82 30.84 -11.36 9.56
CA ASN A 82 31.34 -11.41 10.93
C ASN A 82 31.02 -12.75 11.62
N ALA A 83 29.83 -13.30 11.39
CA ALA A 83 29.39 -14.54 12.02
C ALA A 83 30.02 -15.79 11.38
N MET A 84 30.26 -15.76 10.06
CA MET A 84 30.76 -16.91 9.30
C MET A 84 31.78 -16.46 8.23
N PRO A 85 32.99 -16.05 8.63
CA PRO A 85 33.97 -15.46 7.70
C PRO A 85 34.43 -16.42 6.60
N ASP A 86 34.51 -17.72 6.90
CA ASP A 86 35.02 -18.75 5.98
C ASP A 86 33.91 -19.46 5.19
N ALA A 87 32.64 -19.07 5.39
CA ALA A 87 31.53 -19.71 4.70
C ALA A 87 31.45 -19.30 3.22
N VAL A 88 31.23 -20.28 2.35
CA VAL A 88 31.01 -20.04 0.93
C VAL A 88 29.62 -19.43 0.71
N VAL A 89 29.56 -18.38 -0.10
CA VAL A 89 28.28 -17.77 -0.49
C VAL A 89 27.54 -18.68 -1.46
N THR A 90 26.41 -19.22 -1.01
CA THR A 90 25.53 -20.01 -1.89
C THR A 90 24.78 -19.08 -2.86
N PRO A 91 24.35 -19.58 -4.04
CA PRO A 91 23.52 -18.80 -4.96
C PRO A 91 22.24 -18.27 -4.29
N LYS A 92 21.63 -19.06 -3.39
CA LYS A 92 20.43 -18.64 -2.65
C LYS A 92 20.71 -17.47 -1.71
N LEU A 93 21.86 -17.48 -1.04
CA LEU A 93 22.28 -16.37 -0.18
C LEU A 93 22.60 -15.11 -0.99
N HIS A 94 23.25 -15.26 -2.15
CA HIS A 94 23.52 -14.15 -3.06
C HIS A 94 22.21 -13.50 -3.54
N LEU A 95 21.21 -14.30 -3.95
CA LEU A 95 19.90 -13.79 -4.37
C LEU A 95 19.21 -12.99 -3.25
N VAL A 96 19.26 -13.48 -2.01
CA VAL A 96 18.67 -12.78 -0.86
C VAL A 96 19.38 -11.45 -0.60
N ALA A 97 20.71 -11.46 -0.51
CA ALA A 97 21.48 -10.28 -0.12
C ALA A 97 21.58 -9.21 -1.23
N ALA A 98 21.70 -9.62 -2.49
CA ALA A 98 21.98 -8.70 -3.60
C ALA A 98 20.73 -8.24 -4.37
N HIS A 99 19.67 -9.05 -4.41
CA HIS A 99 18.53 -8.79 -5.30
C HIS A 99 17.21 -8.65 -4.55
N LEU A 100 16.98 -9.50 -3.55
CA LEU A 100 15.73 -9.52 -2.84
C LEU A 100 15.53 -8.29 -1.95
N VAL A 101 16.53 -7.88 -1.17
CA VAL A 101 16.41 -6.69 -0.30
C VAL A 101 16.02 -5.44 -1.12
N PRO A 102 16.71 -5.11 -2.23
CA PRO A 102 16.27 -4.02 -3.12
C PRO A 102 14.84 -4.20 -3.64
N TYR A 103 14.49 -5.42 -4.06
CA TYR A 103 13.15 -5.71 -4.56
C TYR A 103 12.06 -5.49 -3.49
N LEU A 104 12.28 -5.93 -2.25
CA LEU A 104 11.34 -5.79 -1.14
C LEU A 104 11.10 -4.33 -0.77
N ARG A 105 12.12 -3.48 -0.88
CA ARG A 105 11.95 -2.04 -0.65
C ARG A 105 11.13 -1.38 -1.75
N ALA A 106 11.34 -1.76 -3.01
CA ALA A 106 10.59 -1.23 -4.14
C ALA A 106 9.12 -1.72 -4.16
N ASN A 107 8.87 -2.98 -3.78
CA ASN A 107 7.58 -3.64 -4.00
C ASN A 107 6.80 -3.98 -2.71
N GLN A 108 7.35 -3.66 -1.52
CA GLN A 108 6.78 -3.94 -0.20
C GLN A 108 6.56 -5.43 0.14
N SER A 109 6.65 -6.34 -0.82
CA SER A 109 6.62 -7.78 -0.62
C SER A 109 7.20 -8.49 -1.84
N TRP A 110 7.87 -9.64 -1.64
CA TRP A 110 8.29 -10.56 -2.72
C TRP A 110 7.13 -11.41 -3.28
N GLY A 111 5.87 -11.06 -2.95
CA GLY A 111 4.67 -11.64 -3.54
C GLY A 111 4.38 -13.08 -3.11
N ARG A 112 3.19 -13.61 -3.41
CA ARG A 112 2.81 -15.02 -3.11
C ARG A 112 3.43 -15.99 -4.12
N LEU A 113 4.71 -15.84 -4.43
CA LEU A 113 5.46 -16.66 -5.38
C LEU A 113 6.02 -17.93 -4.74
N THR A 114 5.30 -18.50 -3.77
CA THR A 114 5.75 -19.72 -3.11
C THR A 114 5.25 -20.92 -3.88
N GLU A 115 6.14 -21.89 -4.14
CA GLU A 115 5.79 -23.21 -4.70
C GLU A 115 4.80 -23.99 -3.82
N GLN A 116 4.51 -23.52 -2.59
CA GLN A 116 3.61 -24.16 -1.64
C GLN A 116 2.22 -24.51 -2.20
N SER A 117 1.64 -23.68 -3.08
CA SER A 117 0.37 -24.04 -3.73
C SER A 117 0.52 -25.17 -4.74
N ILE A 118 1.66 -25.21 -5.44
CA ILE A 118 2.03 -26.26 -6.40
C ILE A 118 2.33 -27.56 -5.64
N GLU A 119 3.08 -27.50 -4.55
CA GLU A 119 3.36 -28.63 -3.65
C GLU A 119 2.06 -29.21 -3.06
N ALA A 120 1.17 -28.35 -2.57
CA ALA A 120 -0.15 -28.78 -2.07
C ALA A 120 -0.99 -29.44 -3.17
N PHE A 121 -0.97 -28.90 -4.40
CA PHE A 121 -1.63 -29.52 -5.54
C PHE A 121 -1.01 -30.88 -5.90
N HIS A 122 0.31 -31.00 -5.89
CA HIS A 122 1.01 -32.26 -6.12
C HIS A 122 0.61 -33.33 -5.09
N ALA A 123 0.45 -32.97 -3.81
CA ALA A 123 -0.01 -33.88 -2.77
C ALA A 123 -1.45 -34.38 -3.01
N LEU A 124 -2.36 -33.48 -3.42
CA LEU A 124 -3.73 -33.85 -3.82
C LEU A 124 -3.72 -34.77 -5.03
N PHE A 125 -2.92 -34.46 -6.05
CA PHE A 125 -2.79 -35.27 -7.26
C PHE A 125 -2.27 -36.69 -6.97
N ASN A 126 -1.27 -36.82 -6.09
CA ASN A 126 -0.79 -38.13 -5.64
C ASN A 126 -1.86 -38.93 -4.90
N THR A 127 -2.76 -38.26 -4.18
CA THR A 127 -3.88 -38.92 -3.49
C THR A 127 -4.90 -39.48 -4.49
N LEU A 128 -5.11 -38.79 -5.60
CA LEU A 128 -6.00 -39.23 -6.69
C LEU A 128 -5.41 -40.38 -7.52
N ASN A 129 -4.08 -40.43 -7.68
CA ASN A 129 -3.39 -41.52 -8.39
C ASN A 129 -3.19 -42.79 -7.54
N CYS A 130 -3.59 -42.77 -6.27
CA CYS A 130 -3.62 -43.96 -5.40
C CYS A 130 -4.97 -44.71 -5.44
N LEU A 131 -5.86 -44.35 -6.38
CA LEU A 131 -7.08 -45.08 -6.77
C LEU A 131 -6.85 -45.76 -8.12
#